data_AF-A6EDD7-F1
#
_entry.id   AF-A6EDD7-F1
#
_cell.length_a   1.000
_cell.length_b   1.000
_cell.length_c   1.000
_cell.angle_alpha   90.00
_cell.angle_beta   90.00
_cell.angle_gamma   90.00
#
_symmetry.space_group_name_H-M   'P 1'
#
loop_
_entity.id
_entity.type
_entity.pdbx_description
1 polymer ?
#
loop_
_entity_poly.entity_id
_entity_poly.type
_entity_poly.pdbx_seq_one_letter_code
_entity_poly.pdbx_strand_id
1 'polypeptide(L)'
;MKAYITLLFGLLLFSACKKEEPEAKADLYPDAPVSTPSSSAIGVFHQPTSYYNPFIYRYDPDTKAWTRRIASHFSTVSQADPNFIGFGNPYVEDSGAAMFDMVNLYASETGGTNIKNAKINVDQVMQFFPDYEGSKTGIMKIKTQDVTITSYDKSTFIIGISGSGTYDENTKVIDFKVTFDEKNIGGSTRTFDYKMSAAALSLN
;
A
#
# COMPACT_ATOMS: atom_id res chain seq x y z
N MET A 1 28.42 -31.48 60.89
CA MET A 1 27.85 -30.12 60.83
C MET A 1 28.80 -29.23 60.03
N LYS A 2 28.24 -28.45 59.10
CA LYS A 2 28.89 -27.55 58.10
C LYS A 2 29.26 -28.21 56.77
N ALA A 3 28.53 -27.80 55.73
CA ALA A 3 28.92 -27.60 54.32
C ALA A 3 27.87 -28.13 53.32
N TYR A 4 26.68 -27.52 53.28
CA TYR A 4 25.80 -27.56 52.10
C TYR A 4 25.15 -26.18 51.92
N ILE A 5 26.01 -25.18 51.74
CA ILE A 5 25.65 -23.98 50.97
C ILE A 5 25.99 -24.34 49.52
N THR A 6 25.18 -23.86 48.58
CA THR A 6 25.33 -23.95 47.11
C THR A 6 24.52 -25.04 46.42
N LEU A 7 23.19 -24.87 46.37
CA LEU A 7 22.40 -25.27 45.20
C LEU A 7 21.15 -24.39 45.06
N LEU A 8 21.38 -23.07 44.92
CA LEU A 8 20.32 -22.10 44.66
C LEU A 8 20.80 -21.05 43.65
N PHE A 9 21.28 -21.52 42.51
CA PHE A 9 21.58 -20.68 41.34
C PHE A 9 21.34 -21.52 40.09
N GLY A 10 20.38 -21.09 39.26
CA GLY A 10 20.19 -21.67 37.93
C GLY A 10 18.76 -22.06 37.58
N LEU A 11 17.77 -21.21 37.83
CA LEU A 11 16.43 -21.38 37.23
C LEU A 11 15.77 -20.05 36.79
N LEU A 12 16.54 -18.96 36.66
CA LEU A 12 16.03 -17.64 36.25
C LEU A 12 16.67 -17.11 34.94
N LEU A 13 17.02 -17.98 33.99
CA LEU A 13 17.59 -17.56 32.69
C LEU A 13 16.77 -17.94 31.46
N PHE A 14 15.46 -18.16 31.61
CA PHE A 14 14.53 -18.15 30.48
C PHE A 14 13.39 -17.16 30.68
N SER A 15 13.71 -15.93 31.12
CA SER A 15 12.95 -14.79 30.61
C SER A 15 13.38 -14.60 29.16
N ALA A 16 12.77 -15.41 28.28
CA ALA A 16 12.71 -15.06 26.87
C ALA A 16 12.18 -13.62 26.81
N CYS A 17 12.99 -12.73 26.23
CA CYS A 17 12.68 -11.34 26.00
C CYS A 17 11.48 -11.26 25.04
N LYS A 18 10.26 -11.47 25.55
CA LYS A 18 9.04 -11.01 24.89
C LYS A 18 9.05 -9.51 25.08
N LYS A 19 9.67 -8.80 24.12
CA LYS A 19 9.56 -7.35 23.99
C LYS A 19 8.07 -7.04 23.97
N GLU A 20 7.64 -6.25 24.96
CA GLU A 20 6.25 -5.99 25.30
C GLU A 20 5.49 -5.48 24.08
N GLU A 21 4.44 -6.21 23.70
CA GLU A 21 3.39 -5.71 22.81
C GLU A 21 2.78 -4.47 23.48
N PRO A 22 2.74 -3.29 22.82
CA PRO A 22 2.22 -2.08 23.44
C PRO A 22 0.76 -2.24 23.87
N GLU A 23 0.42 -1.79 25.08
CA GLU A 23 -0.89 -1.98 25.71
C GLU A 23 -2.06 -1.32 24.95
N ALA A 24 -1.80 -0.41 24.00
CA ALA A 24 -2.83 0.31 23.23
C ALA A 24 -2.49 0.44 21.74
N LYS A 25 -3.48 0.14 20.87
CA LYS A 25 -3.33 0.23 19.40
C LYS A 25 -3.04 1.63 18.85
N ALA A 26 -3.39 2.68 19.59
CA ALA A 26 -3.14 4.07 19.18
C ALA A 26 -1.65 4.45 19.29
N ASP A 27 -0.88 3.77 20.14
CA ASP A 27 0.57 3.98 20.31
C ASP A 27 1.41 3.11 19.33
N LEU A 28 0.77 2.26 18.52
CA LEU A 28 1.45 1.35 17.58
C LEU A 28 1.94 2.03 16.29
N TYR A 29 1.42 3.20 15.92
CA TYR A 29 1.66 3.78 14.57
C TYR A 29 2.01 5.28 14.59
N PRO A 30 3.30 5.63 14.78
CA PRO A 30 3.80 7.00 14.64
C PRO A 30 3.70 7.52 13.19
N ASP A 31 4.01 8.81 12.99
CA ASP A 31 4.11 9.43 11.65
C ASP A 31 5.20 8.78 10.78
N ALA A 32 6.20 8.16 11.41
CA ALA A 32 7.21 7.34 10.78
C ALA A 32 7.16 5.90 11.36
N PRO A 33 7.53 4.87 10.57
CA PRO A 33 7.57 3.48 11.06
C PRO A 33 8.45 3.33 12.30
N VAL A 34 7.93 2.71 13.38
CA VAL A 34 8.66 2.50 14.66
C VAL A 34 9.82 1.52 14.53
N SER A 35 9.75 0.68 13.50
CA SER A 35 10.83 -0.16 13.01
C SER A 35 10.92 0.07 11.51
N THR A 36 12.12 -0.06 10.93
CA THR A 36 12.28 -0.15 9.48
C THR A 36 11.21 -1.11 8.98
N PRO A 37 10.36 -0.76 7.98
CA PRO A 37 9.40 -1.71 7.47
C PRO A 37 10.18 -2.99 7.19
N SER A 38 9.62 -4.12 7.59
CA SER A 38 10.26 -5.37 7.26
C SER A 38 10.51 -5.32 5.76
N SER A 39 11.77 -5.50 5.35
CA SER A 39 12.09 -5.68 3.93
C SER A 39 11.24 -6.81 3.30
N SER A 40 10.57 -7.61 4.14
CA SER A 40 9.56 -8.59 3.76
C SER A 40 8.24 -8.00 3.24
N ALA A 41 7.66 -6.94 3.81
CA ALA A 41 6.37 -6.43 3.31
C ALA A 41 6.47 -5.94 1.85
N ILE A 42 7.47 -5.11 1.55
CA ILE A 42 7.77 -4.69 0.18
C ILE A 42 8.03 -5.92 -0.70
N GLY A 43 8.86 -6.87 -0.25
CA GLY A 43 9.18 -8.08 -1.01
C GLY A 43 8.00 -9.06 -1.23
N VAL A 44 6.94 -8.97 -0.43
CA VAL A 44 5.71 -9.76 -0.61
C VAL A 44 4.82 -9.13 -1.67
N PHE A 45 4.70 -7.80 -1.64
CA PHE A 45 3.73 -7.07 -2.47
C PHE A 45 4.31 -6.51 -3.76
N HIS A 46 5.63 -6.46 -3.89
CA HIS A 46 6.39 -6.09 -5.09
C HIS A 46 7.33 -7.23 -5.51
N GLN A 47 7.56 -7.38 -6.81
CA GLN A 47 8.60 -8.26 -7.35
C GLN A 47 9.50 -7.47 -8.32
N PRO A 48 10.84 -7.61 -8.24
CA PRO A 48 11.79 -6.87 -9.06
C PRO A 48 11.87 -7.43 -10.49
N THR A 49 10.73 -7.51 -11.17
CA THR A 49 10.60 -7.97 -12.56
C THR A 49 9.90 -6.92 -13.38
N SER A 50 10.33 -6.75 -14.63
CA SER A 50 9.74 -5.76 -15.52
C SER A 50 8.25 -6.00 -15.70
N TYR A 51 7.47 -4.92 -15.66
CA TYR A 51 6.01 -4.93 -15.76
C TYR A 51 5.29 -5.74 -14.67
N TYR A 52 5.94 -6.02 -13.53
CA TYR A 52 5.24 -6.62 -12.40
C TYR A 52 4.05 -5.75 -11.98
N ASN A 53 2.90 -6.40 -11.84
CA ASN A 53 1.65 -5.77 -11.51
C ASN A 53 0.92 -6.66 -10.50
N PRO A 54 0.69 -6.22 -9.26
CA PRO A 54 -0.11 -6.96 -8.30
C PRO A 54 -1.57 -7.13 -8.80
N PHE A 55 -2.33 -7.92 -8.07
CA PHE A 55 -3.76 -8.06 -8.32
C PHE A 55 -4.48 -7.02 -7.48
N ILE A 56 -5.02 -5.98 -8.14
CA ILE A 56 -5.79 -4.92 -7.50
C ILE A 56 -7.26 -5.00 -7.93
N TYR A 57 -8.15 -4.83 -6.96
CA TYR A 57 -9.60 -4.84 -7.11
C TYR A 57 -10.15 -3.63 -6.37
N ARG A 58 -11.20 -3.01 -6.93
CA ARG A 58 -11.98 -1.97 -6.25
C ARG A 58 -13.35 -2.54 -5.91
N TYR A 59 -13.89 -2.20 -4.76
CA TYR A 59 -15.29 -2.49 -4.46
C TYR A 59 -16.18 -1.44 -5.14
N ASP A 60 -17.15 -1.90 -5.91
CA ASP A 60 -18.15 -1.03 -6.51
C ASP A 60 -19.37 -0.95 -5.57
N PRO A 61 -19.65 0.22 -4.96
CA PRO A 61 -20.76 0.36 -4.03
C PRO A 61 -22.13 0.24 -4.70
N ASP A 62 -22.24 0.50 -6.01
CA ASP A 62 -23.51 0.49 -6.73
C ASP A 62 -23.92 -0.96 -7.03
N THR A 63 -22.98 -1.76 -7.54
CA THR A 63 -23.22 -3.18 -7.83
C THR A 63 -23.01 -4.09 -6.62
N LYS A 64 -22.46 -3.55 -5.53
CA LYS A 64 -22.12 -4.27 -4.28
C LYS A 64 -21.17 -5.44 -4.49
N ALA A 65 -20.31 -5.36 -5.49
CA ALA A 65 -19.40 -6.41 -5.89
C ALA A 65 -17.97 -5.89 -6.05
N TRP A 66 -16.99 -6.79 -5.94
CA TRP A 66 -15.63 -6.46 -6.34
C TRP A 66 -15.54 -6.38 -7.87
N THR A 67 -14.83 -5.37 -8.37
CA THR A 67 -14.50 -5.30 -9.80
C THR A 67 -13.67 -6.52 -10.20
N ARG A 68 -13.61 -6.79 -11.51
CA ARG A 68 -12.53 -7.63 -12.06
C ARG A 68 -11.17 -7.01 -11.70
N ARG A 69 -10.10 -7.82 -11.77
CA ARG A 69 -8.73 -7.33 -11.59
C ARG A 69 -8.49 -6.11 -12.49
N ILE A 70 -8.09 -5.01 -11.89
CA ILE A 70 -7.67 -3.82 -12.62
C ILE A 70 -6.24 -4.04 -13.10
N ALA A 71 -6.06 -4.10 -14.41
CA ALA A 71 -4.76 -4.33 -15.04
C ALA A 71 -3.85 -3.10 -14.93
N SER A 72 -2.58 -3.27 -15.33
CA SER A 72 -1.60 -2.18 -15.50
C SER A 72 -1.27 -1.33 -14.26
N HIS A 73 -1.36 -1.89 -13.05
CA HIS A 73 -0.78 -1.28 -11.85
C HIS A 73 0.69 -1.67 -11.74
N PHE A 74 1.54 -1.13 -12.60
CA PHE A 74 2.97 -1.44 -12.57
C PHE A 74 3.58 -0.88 -11.29
N SER A 75 3.84 -1.76 -10.31
CA SER A 75 4.38 -1.32 -9.02
C SER A 75 5.88 -1.09 -9.13
N THR A 76 6.38 -0.04 -8.49
CA THR A 76 7.80 0.28 -8.38
C THR A 76 8.19 0.39 -6.92
N VAL A 77 9.48 0.23 -6.61
CA VAL A 77 10.04 0.64 -5.31
C VAL A 77 10.65 2.01 -5.51
N SER A 78 10.32 2.97 -4.63
CA SER A 78 10.86 4.32 -4.74
C SER A 78 12.37 4.33 -4.61
N GLN A 79 13.03 5.05 -5.51
CA GLN A 79 14.49 5.25 -5.43
C GLN A 79 14.86 6.26 -4.33
N ALA A 80 13.95 7.18 -4.02
CA ALA A 80 14.15 8.20 -2.99
C ALA A 80 13.94 7.64 -1.57
N ASP A 81 12.97 6.72 -1.41
CA ASP A 81 12.74 6.02 -0.14
C ASP A 81 12.25 4.58 -0.40
N PRO A 82 13.11 3.55 -0.24
CA PRO A 82 12.76 2.17 -0.55
C PRO A 82 11.68 1.56 0.36
N ASN A 83 11.20 2.32 1.36
CA ASN A 83 10.08 1.93 2.21
C ASN A 83 8.71 2.17 1.56
N PHE A 84 8.67 2.73 0.35
CA PHE A 84 7.45 2.98 -0.41
C PHE A 84 7.33 2.07 -1.64
N ILE A 85 6.11 1.61 -1.87
CA ILE A 85 5.66 1.16 -3.19
C ILE A 85 5.06 2.36 -3.93
N GLY A 86 5.51 2.57 -5.15
CA GLY A 86 4.94 3.48 -6.14
C GLY A 86 4.18 2.74 -7.23
N PHE A 87 3.55 3.50 -8.12
CA PHE A 87 2.91 2.99 -9.33
C PHE A 87 3.31 3.85 -10.53
N GLY A 88 3.94 3.22 -11.52
CA GLY A 88 4.39 3.89 -12.74
C GLY A 88 4.97 2.89 -13.73
N ASN A 89 5.13 3.31 -14.98
CA ASN A 89 5.66 2.44 -16.04
C ASN A 89 7.01 2.96 -16.54
N PRO A 90 8.11 2.67 -15.82
CA PRO A 90 9.44 3.17 -16.19
C PRO A 90 9.99 2.52 -17.47
N TYR A 91 9.34 1.50 -18.01
CA TYR A 91 9.82 0.72 -19.15
C TYR A 91 9.26 1.22 -20.49
N VAL A 92 8.26 2.10 -20.48
CA VAL A 92 7.67 2.67 -21.68
C VAL A 92 7.64 4.18 -21.53
N GLU A 93 8.39 4.85 -22.40
CA GLU A 93 8.42 6.31 -22.47
C GLU A 93 7.01 6.88 -22.65
N ASP A 94 6.73 7.99 -21.98
CA ASP A 94 5.44 8.67 -22.00
C ASP A 94 4.23 7.82 -21.57
N SER A 95 4.47 6.70 -20.87
CA SER A 95 3.42 5.85 -20.33
C SER A 95 3.19 6.12 -18.84
N GLY A 96 2.15 5.51 -18.28
CA GLY A 96 1.85 5.53 -16.85
C GLY A 96 1.31 4.19 -16.35
N ALA A 97 0.74 4.22 -15.14
CA ALA A 97 0.04 3.10 -14.54
C ALA A 97 -1.45 3.43 -14.36
N ALA A 98 -2.30 2.40 -14.29
CA ALA A 98 -3.71 2.54 -13.96
C ALA A 98 -3.93 2.65 -12.44
N MET A 99 -3.07 3.40 -11.73
CA MET A 99 -3.03 3.48 -10.27
C MET A 99 -4.42 3.69 -9.68
N PHE A 100 -4.86 2.78 -8.81
CA PHE A 100 -6.17 2.74 -8.14
C PHE A 100 -7.37 2.95 -9.07
N ASP A 101 -7.28 2.46 -10.31
CA ASP A 101 -8.31 2.61 -11.35
C ASP A 101 -8.58 4.05 -11.80
N MET A 102 -7.68 4.98 -11.50
CA MET A 102 -7.86 6.41 -11.83
C MET A 102 -8.09 6.65 -13.33
N VAL A 103 -7.53 5.81 -14.20
CA VAL A 103 -7.71 5.92 -15.65
C VAL A 103 -9.17 5.63 -16.08
N ASN A 104 -9.88 4.76 -15.37
CA ASN A 104 -11.31 4.52 -15.63
C ASN A 104 -12.19 5.51 -14.85
N LEU A 105 -11.83 5.83 -13.60
CA LEU A 105 -12.59 6.78 -12.76
C LEU A 105 -12.68 8.18 -13.36
N TYR A 106 -11.63 8.62 -14.07
CA TYR A 106 -11.54 9.94 -14.68
C TYR A 106 -11.55 9.89 -16.20
N ALA A 107 -12.13 8.84 -16.79
CA ALA A 107 -12.17 8.65 -18.23
C ALA A 107 -12.89 9.81 -18.96
N SER A 108 -13.86 10.45 -18.30
CA SER A 108 -14.56 11.64 -18.82
C SER A 108 -13.63 12.84 -18.95
N GLU A 109 -12.79 13.07 -17.94
CA GLU A 109 -11.86 14.19 -17.84
C GLU A 109 -10.64 13.97 -18.73
N THR A 110 -10.16 12.73 -18.82
CA THR A 110 -9.03 12.36 -19.68
C THR A 110 -9.42 12.21 -21.15
N GLY A 111 -10.72 12.10 -21.47
CA GLY A 111 -11.22 11.82 -22.82
C GLY A 111 -11.09 10.35 -23.25
N GLY A 112 -10.88 9.44 -22.29
CA GLY A 112 -10.83 8.00 -22.51
C GLY A 112 -9.95 7.25 -21.51
N THR A 113 -9.86 5.93 -21.66
CA THR A 113 -9.18 5.03 -20.71
C THR A 113 -7.74 4.66 -21.12
N ASN A 114 -7.13 5.46 -21.99
CA ASN A 114 -5.78 5.19 -22.46
C ASN A 114 -4.74 5.63 -21.43
N ILE A 115 -4.07 4.66 -20.81
CA ILE A 115 -3.04 4.86 -19.78
C ILE A 115 -1.87 5.74 -20.27
N LYS A 116 -1.51 5.67 -21.56
CA LYS A 116 -0.45 6.53 -22.13
C LYS A 116 -0.85 7.99 -22.18
N ASN A 117 -2.15 8.28 -22.25
CA ASN A 117 -2.63 9.65 -22.21
C ASN A 117 -2.64 10.16 -20.78
N ALA A 118 -3.10 9.34 -19.82
CA ALA A 118 -3.21 9.71 -18.41
C ALA A 118 -1.85 10.01 -17.73
N LYS A 119 -0.77 9.32 -18.16
CA LYS A 119 0.63 9.52 -17.71
C LYS A 119 0.85 9.48 -16.18
N ILE A 120 0.03 8.73 -15.45
CA ILE A 120 0.13 8.63 -14.00
C ILE A 120 1.39 7.84 -13.63
N ASN A 121 2.35 8.51 -13.01
CA ASN A 121 3.57 7.91 -12.45
C ASN A 121 3.85 8.53 -11.09
N VAL A 122 3.63 7.77 -10.03
CA VAL A 122 3.75 8.24 -8.65
C VAL A 122 4.72 7.33 -7.91
N ASP A 123 5.86 7.88 -7.51
CA ASP A 123 6.99 7.13 -6.97
C ASP A 123 6.76 6.59 -5.55
N GLN A 124 6.07 7.37 -4.71
CA GLN A 124 5.87 7.05 -3.29
C GLN A 124 4.39 7.05 -2.95
N VAL A 125 3.74 5.89 -2.94
CA VAL A 125 2.30 5.78 -2.71
C VAL A 125 2.00 5.07 -1.41
N MET A 126 2.44 3.82 -1.26
CA MET A 126 2.08 2.96 -0.12
C MET A 126 3.28 2.76 0.79
N GLN A 127 3.12 3.08 2.07
CA GLN A 127 4.11 2.85 3.12
C GLN A 127 3.60 1.83 4.13
N PHE A 128 4.48 0.94 4.58
CA PHE A 128 4.13 -0.16 5.47
C PHE A 128 4.64 0.09 6.88
N PHE A 129 3.80 -0.23 7.86
CA PHE A 129 4.06 -0.07 9.29
C PHE A 129 3.70 -1.41 9.97
N PRO A 130 4.69 -2.27 10.27
CA PRO A 130 4.42 -3.52 10.98
C PRO A 130 3.90 -3.24 12.39
N ASP A 131 3.02 -4.10 12.89
CA ASP A 131 2.43 -3.96 14.24
C ASP A 131 3.49 -3.93 15.34
N TYR A 132 4.57 -4.67 15.15
CA TYR A 132 5.78 -4.68 15.97
C TYR A 132 6.97 -5.16 15.13
N GLU A 133 8.18 -5.00 15.64
CA GLU A 133 9.41 -5.42 14.97
C GLU A 133 9.37 -6.92 14.60
N GLY A 134 9.45 -7.21 13.30
CA GLY A 134 9.37 -8.58 12.77
C GLY A 134 7.96 -9.15 12.61
N SER A 135 6.90 -8.36 12.88
CA SER A 135 5.53 -8.76 12.57
C SER A 135 5.32 -8.91 11.06
N LYS A 136 4.48 -9.89 10.69
CA LYS A 136 4.02 -10.13 9.32
C LYS A 136 2.70 -9.43 9.00
N THR A 137 2.12 -8.76 9.99
CA THR A 137 0.90 -7.98 9.88
C THR A 137 1.18 -6.55 10.26
N GLY A 138 0.37 -5.64 9.75
CA GLY A 138 0.52 -4.23 10.04
C GLY A 138 -0.50 -3.37 9.32
N ILE A 139 -0.26 -2.06 9.35
CA ILE A 139 -1.01 -1.10 8.56
C ILE A 139 -0.21 -0.65 7.34
N MET A 140 -0.96 -0.29 6.31
CA MET A 140 -0.44 0.42 5.15
C MET A 140 -1.07 1.80 5.13
N LYS A 141 -0.27 2.85 4.96
CA LYS A 141 -0.75 4.22 4.76
C LYS A 141 -0.46 4.63 3.33
N ILE A 142 -1.44 5.28 2.69
CA ILE A 142 -1.22 5.98 1.43
C ILE A 142 -0.69 7.36 1.76
N LYS A 143 0.45 7.72 1.17
CA LYS A 143 1.03 9.05 1.29
C LYS A 143 0.03 10.07 0.76
N THR A 144 -0.42 10.96 1.64
CA THR A 144 -1.26 12.09 1.26
C THR A 144 -0.48 12.97 0.29
N GLN A 145 -0.97 13.07 -0.94
CA GLN A 145 -0.32 13.82 -2.00
C GLN A 145 -1.29 14.12 -3.15
N ASP A 146 -0.89 15.03 -4.01
CA ASP A 146 -1.59 15.35 -5.25
C ASP A 146 -1.03 14.53 -6.42
N VAL A 147 -1.93 14.02 -7.25
CA VAL A 147 -1.62 13.25 -8.45
C VAL A 147 -2.03 14.05 -9.67
N THR A 148 -1.06 14.39 -10.51
CA THR A 148 -1.30 15.03 -11.80
C THR A 148 -1.69 13.99 -12.84
N ILE A 149 -2.81 14.21 -13.51
CA ILE A 149 -3.30 13.38 -14.62
C ILE A 149 -3.33 14.22 -15.88
N THR A 150 -2.88 13.64 -17.00
CA THR A 150 -2.91 14.30 -18.31
C THR A 150 -4.15 13.88 -19.11
N SER A 151 -4.82 14.86 -19.70
CA SER A 151 -5.97 14.64 -20.58
C SER A 151 -5.54 14.47 -22.04
N TYR A 152 -6.46 13.99 -22.89
CA TYR A 152 -6.20 13.79 -24.32
C TYR A 152 -5.74 15.06 -25.06
N ASP A 153 -6.26 16.22 -24.66
CA ASP A 153 -5.86 17.53 -25.18
C ASP A 153 -4.52 18.05 -24.63
N LYS A 154 -3.83 17.23 -23.81
CA LYS A 154 -2.58 17.53 -23.10
C LYS A 154 -2.71 18.55 -21.97
N SER A 155 -3.92 18.97 -21.63
CA SER A 155 -4.14 19.67 -20.36
C SER A 155 -3.92 18.71 -19.19
N THR A 156 -3.71 19.26 -18.00
CA THR A 156 -3.55 18.46 -16.78
C THR A 156 -4.55 18.89 -15.72
N PHE A 157 -4.94 17.94 -14.88
CA PHE A 157 -5.72 18.19 -13.68
C PHE A 157 -5.14 17.39 -12.52
N ILE A 158 -5.54 17.77 -11.30
CA ILE A 158 -4.97 17.24 -10.07
C ILE A 158 -6.06 16.56 -9.26
N ILE A 159 -5.75 15.38 -8.76
CA ILE A 159 -6.57 14.65 -7.80
C ILE A 159 -5.74 14.41 -6.54
N GLY A 160 -6.22 14.87 -5.39
CA GLY A 160 -5.60 14.55 -4.12
C GLY A 160 -5.88 13.09 -3.76
N ILE A 161 -4.89 12.36 -3.25
CA ILE A 161 -5.07 10.99 -2.74
C ILE A 161 -4.66 10.91 -1.28
N SER A 162 -5.36 10.07 -0.53
CA SER A 162 -5.00 9.67 0.83
C SER A 162 -5.67 8.32 1.14
N GLY A 163 -5.29 7.69 2.25
CA GLY A 163 -5.92 6.43 2.63
C GLY A 163 -5.08 5.60 3.57
N SER A 164 -5.66 4.49 4.00
CA SER A 164 -5.00 3.52 4.85
C SER A 164 -5.69 2.16 4.78
N GLY A 165 -5.02 1.17 5.33
CA GLY A 165 -5.52 -0.19 5.39
C GLY A 165 -4.65 -1.07 6.25
N THR A 166 -4.91 -2.37 6.16
CA THR A 166 -4.17 -3.43 6.83
C THR A 166 -3.54 -4.36 5.81
N TYR A 167 -2.36 -4.88 6.13
CA TYR A 167 -1.71 -5.91 5.33
C TYR A 167 -1.41 -7.15 6.17
N ASP A 168 -1.35 -8.30 5.50
CA ASP A 168 -0.88 -9.55 6.06
C ASP A 168 0.00 -10.28 5.03
N GLU A 169 1.27 -10.47 5.38
CA GLU A 169 2.27 -11.12 4.55
C GLU A 169 2.02 -12.64 4.40
N ASN A 170 1.27 -13.26 5.31
CA ASN A 170 0.97 -14.70 5.23
C ASN A 170 -0.14 -14.96 4.20
N THR A 171 -1.21 -14.16 4.23
CA THR A 171 -2.28 -14.22 3.23
C THR A 171 -1.89 -13.53 1.93
N LYS A 172 -0.87 -12.64 1.97
CA LYS A 172 -0.40 -11.81 0.86
C LYS A 172 -1.51 -10.89 0.33
N VAL A 173 -2.30 -10.35 1.25
CA VAL A 173 -3.41 -9.45 0.97
C VAL A 173 -3.22 -8.13 1.71
N ILE A 174 -3.60 -7.04 1.04
CA ILE A 174 -3.81 -5.72 1.62
C ILE A 174 -5.27 -5.37 1.42
N ASP A 175 -5.93 -5.01 2.51
CA ASP A 175 -7.27 -4.44 2.54
C ASP A 175 -7.16 -2.97 2.89
N PHE A 176 -7.60 -2.07 2.02
CA PHE A 176 -7.38 -0.64 2.20
C PHE A 176 -8.47 0.21 1.56
N LYS A 177 -8.56 1.46 2.02
CA LYS A 177 -9.42 2.49 1.43
C LYS A 177 -8.56 3.56 0.78
N VAL A 178 -9.00 4.03 -0.38
CA VAL A 178 -8.42 5.22 -1.03
C VAL A 178 -9.48 6.29 -1.10
N THR A 179 -9.11 7.48 -0.65
CA THR A 179 -9.89 8.69 -0.72
C THR A 179 -9.31 9.61 -1.77
N PHE A 180 -10.13 9.99 -2.74
CA PHE A 180 -9.81 10.93 -3.81
C PHE A 180 -10.45 12.29 -3.50
N ASP A 181 -9.65 13.36 -3.45
CA ASP A 181 -10.11 14.75 -3.34
C ASP A 181 -10.19 15.38 -4.74
N GLU A 182 -11.41 15.60 -5.22
CA GLU A 182 -11.70 16.03 -6.59
C GLU A 182 -12.08 17.51 -6.69
N LYS A 183 -11.86 18.29 -5.63
CA LYS A 183 -12.20 19.72 -5.61
C LYS A 183 -11.58 20.51 -6.77
N ASN A 184 -10.38 20.13 -7.21
CA ASN A 184 -9.68 20.78 -8.33
C ASN A 184 -10.35 20.57 -9.69
N ILE A 185 -11.28 19.62 -9.80
CA ILE A 185 -12.13 19.41 -10.97
C ILE A 185 -13.61 19.75 -10.70
N GLY A 186 -13.88 20.45 -9.60
CA GLY A 186 -15.24 20.82 -9.19
C GLY A 186 -16.05 19.71 -8.53
N GLY A 187 -15.41 18.58 -8.21
CA GLY A 187 -16.02 17.44 -7.52
C GLY A 187 -15.96 17.53 -6.00
N SER A 188 -16.41 16.46 -5.35
CA SER A 188 -16.30 16.26 -3.90
C SER A 188 -15.21 15.24 -3.58
N THR A 189 -15.16 14.80 -2.32
CA THR A 189 -14.34 13.66 -1.95
C THR A 189 -15.08 12.34 -2.25
N ARG A 190 -14.40 11.35 -2.82
CA ARG A 190 -14.91 9.98 -2.99
C ARG A 190 -13.97 8.99 -2.32
N THR A 191 -14.52 7.99 -1.63
CA THR A 191 -13.72 6.93 -0.99
C THR A 191 -14.17 5.57 -1.49
N PHE A 192 -13.22 4.72 -1.87
CA PHE A 192 -13.49 3.36 -2.30
C PHE A 192 -12.67 2.36 -1.49
N ASP A 193 -13.25 1.18 -1.29
CA ASP A 193 -12.54 0.02 -0.76
C ASP A 193 -11.75 -0.69 -1.86
N TYR A 194 -10.55 -1.14 -1.53
CA TYR A 194 -9.64 -1.84 -2.42
C TYR A 194 -9.06 -3.06 -1.75
N LYS A 195 -8.76 -4.06 -2.59
CA LYS A 195 -7.94 -5.21 -2.25
C LYS A 195 -6.73 -5.24 -3.17
N MET A 196 -5.54 -5.42 -2.60
CA MET A 196 -4.32 -5.70 -3.34
C MET A 196 -3.75 -7.04 -2.89
N SER A 197 -3.18 -7.80 -3.81
CA SER A 197 -2.64 -9.12 -3.50
C SER A 197 -1.53 -9.54 -4.46
N ALA A 198 -0.64 -10.40 -3.98
CA ALA A 198 0.43 -10.98 -4.80
C ALA A 198 -0.07 -12.07 -5.77
N ALA A 199 -1.27 -12.62 -5.52
CA ALA A 199 -1.89 -13.67 -6.32
C ALA A 199 -3.37 -13.35 -6.57
N ALA A 200 -3.97 -13.99 -7.58
CA ALA A 200 -5.38 -13.79 -7.91
C ALA A 200 -6.29 -14.18 -6.74
N LEU A 201 -7.31 -13.36 -6.47
CA LEU A 201 -8.32 -13.59 -5.45
C LEU A 201 -9.63 -14.02 -6.12
N SER A 202 -10.36 -14.91 -5.46
CA SER A 202 -11.75 -15.20 -5.79
C SER A 202 -12.64 -14.31 -4.93
N LEU A 203 -13.18 -13.25 -5.53
CA LEU A 203 -14.01 -12.25 -4.87
C LEU A 203 -15.41 -12.28 -5.48
N ASN A 204 -16.42 -12.18 -4.62
CA ASN A 204 -17.84 -12.12 -5.00
C ASN A 204 -18.32 -10.67 -5.08
#